data_AF-A0A0Q4L6M5-F1
#
_entry.id   AF-A0A0Q4L6M5-F1
#
_cell.length_a   1.000
_cell.length_b   1.000
_cell.length_c   1.000
_cell.angle_alpha   90.00
_cell.angle_beta   90.00
_cell.angle_gamma   90.00
#
_symmetry.space_group_name_H-M   'P 1'
#
loop_
_entity.id
_entity.type
_entity.pdbx_description
1 polymer ?
#
loop_
_entity_poly.entity_id
_entity_poly.type
_entity_poly.pdbx_seq_one_letter_code
_entity_poly.pdbx_strand_id
1 'polypeptide(L)'
;MYRFFFLAISSLFLFSNSSKGQERGNGCRISNTVFTQYLGLGTPYVGQPEQSYYASNGRQLELNNNNSARYICGAINDYPQGSYYDSSIPPYGATVIIPMQHELVSESSVACVISLQVNGSIVNAGGRVVTYELSPPSTCSNASRNDAPLDEYFPFLALIFGGVGFSKTRKKRQHQDFISL
;
A
#
# COMPACT_ATOMS: atom_id res chain seq x y z
N MET A 1 -10.50 30.90 -25.13
CA MET A 1 -10.79 29.48 -24.81
C MET A 1 -9.54 28.62 -24.77
N TYR A 2 -8.63 28.72 -25.75
CA TYR A 2 -7.41 27.89 -25.83
C TYR A 2 -6.42 27.99 -24.65
N ARG A 3 -6.32 29.14 -23.96
CA ARG A 3 -5.40 29.32 -22.81
C ARG A 3 -5.74 28.47 -21.59
N PHE A 4 -7.01 28.17 -21.34
CA PHE A 4 -7.43 27.30 -20.24
C PHE A 4 -7.24 25.81 -20.56
N PHE A 5 -7.30 25.44 -21.84
CA PHE A 5 -7.12 24.06 -22.30
C PHE A 5 -5.66 23.61 -22.15
N PHE A 6 -4.70 24.48 -22.46
CA PHE A 6 -3.28 24.21 -22.27
C PHE A 6 -2.89 24.09 -20.79
N LEU A 7 -3.48 24.90 -19.90
CA LEU A 7 -3.25 24.79 -18.45
C LEU A 7 -3.81 23.47 -17.88
N ALA A 8 -4.98 23.03 -18.33
CA ALA A 8 -5.58 21.76 -17.91
C ALA A 8 -4.78 20.54 -18.41
N ILE A 9 -4.28 20.57 -19.65
CA ILE A 9 -3.42 19.50 -20.19
C ILE A 9 -2.06 19.47 -19.47
N SER A 10 -1.46 20.64 -19.23
CA SER A 10 -0.19 20.76 -18.50
C SER A 10 -0.30 20.22 -17.07
N SER A 11 -1.40 20.51 -16.35
CA SER A 11 -1.60 19.93 -15.02
C SER A 11 -1.78 18.41 -15.08
N LEU A 12 -2.47 17.88 -16.11
CA LEU A 12 -2.67 16.44 -16.29
C LEU A 12 -1.34 15.67 -16.41
N PHE A 13 -0.35 16.25 -17.12
CA PHE A 13 0.98 15.64 -17.27
C PHE A 13 1.82 15.64 -15.98
N LEU A 14 1.55 16.55 -15.04
CA LEU A 14 2.26 16.59 -13.75
C LEU A 14 1.78 15.52 -12.76
N PHE A 15 0.54 15.04 -12.89
CA PHE A 15 -0.01 14.00 -12.01
C PHE A 15 0.34 12.56 -12.46
N SER A 16 0.79 12.35 -13.70
CA SER A 16 1.13 11.01 -14.22
C SER A 16 2.42 10.40 -13.65
N ASN A 17 3.18 11.15 -12.86
CA ASN A 17 4.50 10.72 -12.36
C ASN A 17 4.50 10.24 -10.91
N SER A 18 3.38 10.26 -10.20
CA SER A 18 3.32 9.83 -8.80
C SER A 18 2.38 8.65 -8.64
N SER A 19 2.96 7.44 -8.66
CA SER A 19 2.75 6.40 -7.64
C SER A 19 3.31 5.06 -8.12
N LYS A 20 4.63 4.87 -7.99
CA LYS A 20 5.08 3.50 -7.68
C LYS A 20 4.56 3.25 -6.28
N GLY A 21 3.38 2.63 -6.18
CA GLY A 21 2.67 2.41 -4.92
C GLY A 21 3.53 1.59 -3.96
N GLN A 22 4.31 2.28 -3.14
CA GLN A 22 4.97 1.68 -1.99
C GLN A 22 3.90 1.50 -0.92
N GLU A 23 3.53 0.26 -0.65
CA GLU A 23 2.57 -0.05 0.38
C GLU A 23 3.30 -0.02 1.73
N ARG A 24 3.09 1.06 2.49
CA ARG A 24 3.64 1.22 3.83
C ARG A 24 2.55 1.03 4.87
N GLY A 25 2.88 0.38 5.98
CA GLY A 25 1.90 0.13 7.03
C GLY A 25 2.52 -0.32 8.35
N ASN A 26 1.67 -0.39 9.36
CA ASN A 26 1.99 -1.02 10.64
C ASN A 26 1.24 -2.34 10.74
N GLY A 27 1.85 -3.33 11.39
CA GLY A 27 1.25 -4.63 11.62
C GLY A 27 1.65 -5.23 12.95
N CYS A 28 1.00 -6.34 13.32
CA CYS A 28 1.42 -7.19 14.41
C CYS A 28 2.16 -8.40 13.86
N ARG A 29 3.46 -8.52 14.15
CA ARG A 29 4.26 -9.69 13.80
C ARG A 29 4.10 -10.78 14.84
N ILE A 30 3.67 -11.96 14.40
CA ILE A 30 3.66 -13.18 15.18
C ILE A 30 4.35 -14.25 14.34
N SER A 31 5.50 -14.73 14.82
CA SER A 31 6.38 -15.64 14.07
C SER A 31 6.78 -15.05 12.69
N ASN A 32 6.36 -15.71 11.59
CA ASN A 32 6.66 -15.32 10.21
C ASN A 32 5.46 -14.67 9.50
N THR A 33 4.47 -14.19 10.23
CA THR A 33 3.29 -13.55 9.66
C THR A 33 3.06 -12.18 10.30
N VAL A 34 2.73 -11.19 9.48
CA VAL A 34 2.39 -9.84 9.90
C VAL A 34 0.91 -9.59 9.60
N PHE A 35 0.13 -9.38 10.65
CA PHE A 35 -1.28 -9.05 10.57
C PHE A 35 -1.42 -7.52 10.44
N THR A 36 -2.00 -7.02 9.36
CA THR A 36 -1.92 -5.58 9.03
C THR A 36 -3.19 -4.80 9.37
N GLN A 37 -4.31 -5.49 9.61
CA GLN A 37 -5.57 -4.83 9.90
C GLN A 37 -5.67 -4.46 11.38
N TYR A 38 -5.42 -3.18 11.69
CA TYR A 38 -5.56 -2.64 13.04
C TYR A 38 -7.02 -2.57 13.48
N LEU A 39 -7.31 -3.01 14.71
CA LEU A 39 -8.65 -3.00 15.30
C LEU A 39 -8.81 -1.90 16.35
N GLY A 40 -7.75 -1.53 17.07
CA GLY A 40 -7.79 -0.55 18.15
C GLY A 40 -6.81 -0.87 19.28
N LEU A 41 -6.87 -0.08 20.36
CA LEU A 41 -6.16 -0.35 21.61
C LEU A 41 -7.11 -1.01 22.60
N GLY A 42 -6.60 -1.92 23.43
CA GLY A 42 -7.37 -2.56 24.48
C GLY A 42 -6.50 -3.31 25.48
N THR A 43 -7.10 -3.85 26.54
CA THR A 43 -6.40 -4.64 27.56
C THR A 43 -6.69 -6.13 27.35
N PRO A 44 -5.69 -6.96 27.00
CA PRO A 44 -5.93 -8.38 26.73
C PRO A 44 -6.39 -9.15 27.94
N TYR A 45 -5.93 -8.76 29.13
CA TYR A 45 -6.34 -9.35 30.40
C TYR A 45 -6.50 -8.25 31.44
N VAL A 46 -7.35 -8.49 32.45
CA VAL A 46 -7.54 -7.56 33.56
C VAL A 46 -6.19 -7.30 34.26
N GLY A 47 -5.83 -6.03 34.40
CA GLY A 47 -4.58 -5.60 35.04
C GLY A 47 -3.33 -5.61 34.13
N GLN A 48 -3.47 -5.87 32.83
CA GLN A 48 -2.39 -5.70 31.85
C GLN A 48 -2.43 -4.31 31.20
N PRO A 49 -1.30 -3.79 30.72
CA PRO A 49 -1.28 -2.54 29.95
C PRO A 49 -2.05 -2.68 28.64
N GLU A 50 -2.46 -1.54 28.07
CA GLU A 50 -3.06 -1.50 26.75
C GLU A 50 -2.08 -2.00 25.68
N GLN A 51 -2.60 -2.82 24.76
CA GLN A 51 -1.87 -3.37 23.64
C GLN A 51 -2.64 -3.10 22.34
N SER A 52 -1.91 -3.06 21.23
CA SER A 52 -2.50 -2.91 19.90
C SER A 52 -3.15 -4.21 19.45
N TYR A 53 -4.42 -4.15 19.06
CA TYR A 53 -5.18 -5.27 18.52
C TYR A 53 -5.14 -5.26 17.00
N TYR A 54 -4.91 -6.42 16.41
CA TYR A 54 -4.97 -6.65 14.97
C TYR A 54 -5.91 -7.81 14.65
N ALA A 55 -6.56 -7.75 13.49
CA ALA A 55 -7.55 -8.73 13.09
C ALA A 55 -6.89 -10.05 12.69
N SER A 56 -7.24 -11.15 13.38
CA SER A 56 -6.71 -12.48 13.06
C SER A 56 -7.22 -13.02 11.72
N ASN A 57 -8.40 -12.57 11.27
CA ASN A 57 -9.00 -12.89 9.98
C ASN A 57 -8.83 -11.79 8.92
N GLY A 58 -8.04 -10.76 9.24
CA GLY A 58 -7.73 -9.68 8.33
C GLY A 58 -6.65 -10.04 7.32
N ARG A 59 -6.16 -9.01 6.62
CA ARG A 59 -5.02 -9.15 5.71
C ARG A 59 -3.76 -9.55 6.48
N GLN A 60 -3.07 -10.55 5.93
CA GLN A 60 -1.84 -11.11 6.47
C GLN A 60 -0.74 -11.06 5.41
N LEU A 61 0.46 -10.67 5.81
CA LEU A 61 1.66 -10.68 4.98
C LEU A 61 2.63 -11.70 5.54
N GLU A 62 3.11 -12.60 4.70
CA GLU A 62 4.17 -13.54 5.07
C GLU A 62 5.51 -12.80 5.11
N LEU A 63 6.38 -13.16 6.06
CA LEU A 63 7.74 -12.66 6.15
C LEU A 63 8.70 -13.65 5.47
N ASN A 64 9.27 -13.23 4.35
CA ASN A 64 10.38 -13.91 3.70
C ASN A 64 11.71 -13.38 4.27
N ASN A 65 12.28 -14.11 5.21
CA ASN A 65 13.56 -13.79 5.84
C ASN A 65 14.72 -14.70 5.40
N ASN A 66 14.51 -15.48 4.34
CA ASN A 66 15.50 -16.44 3.87
C ASN A 66 16.44 -15.79 2.84
N ASN A 67 17.72 -15.67 3.19
CA ASN A 67 18.78 -15.12 2.34
C ASN A 67 19.11 -15.97 1.10
N SER A 68 18.61 -17.20 1.03
CA SER A 68 18.68 -18.06 -0.16
C SER A 68 17.40 -18.03 -1.01
N ALA A 69 16.35 -17.38 -0.52
CA ALA A 69 15.09 -17.26 -1.24
C ALA A 69 15.14 -16.08 -2.21
N ARG A 70 14.47 -16.27 -3.35
CA ARG A 70 14.20 -15.18 -4.30
C ARG A 70 13.18 -14.22 -3.69
N TYR A 71 13.11 -12.99 -4.20
CA TYR A 71 12.04 -12.07 -3.84
C TYR A 71 10.66 -12.71 -4.06
N ILE A 72 9.79 -12.66 -3.06
CA ILE A 72 8.41 -13.17 -3.13
C ILE A 72 7.46 -12.00 -3.23
N CYS A 73 6.74 -11.91 -4.34
CA CYS A 73 5.74 -10.86 -4.55
C CYS A 73 4.59 -11.00 -3.53
N GLY A 74 4.29 -9.91 -2.81
CA GLY A 74 3.19 -9.87 -1.84
C GLY A 74 3.55 -10.31 -0.41
N ALA A 75 4.77 -10.77 -0.20
CA ALA A 75 5.37 -10.98 1.13
C ALA A 75 6.20 -9.76 1.55
N ILE A 76 6.53 -9.66 2.84
CA ILE A 76 7.56 -8.76 3.36
C ILE A 76 8.90 -9.48 3.20
N ASN A 77 9.79 -8.94 2.39
CA ASN A 77 11.12 -9.48 2.14
C ASN A 77 12.16 -8.75 3.00
N ASP A 78 12.73 -9.45 3.97
CA ASP A 78 13.74 -8.90 4.88
C ASP A 78 14.91 -9.86 5.04
N TYR A 79 15.93 -9.70 4.20
CA TYR A 79 17.10 -10.55 4.16
C TYR A 79 18.35 -9.81 3.66
N PRO A 80 19.55 -10.19 4.13
CA PRO A 80 20.81 -9.62 3.64
C PRO A 80 21.06 -10.01 2.17
N GLN A 81 22.02 -9.33 1.54
CA GLN A 81 22.46 -9.67 0.18
C GLN A 81 22.92 -11.14 0.11
N GLY A 82 22.53 -11.84 -0.95
CA GLY A 82 22.83 -13.25 -1.16
C GLY A 82 23.22 -13.57 -2.60
N SER A 83 23.42 -14.86 -2.89
CA SER A 83 23.60 -15.34 -4.27
C SER A 83 23.26 -16.82 -4.38
N TYR A 84 22.91 -17.28 -5.58
CA TYR A 84 22.77 -18.70 -5.91
C TYR A 84 23.38 -18.97 -7.27
N TYR A 85 23.87 -20.19 -7.46
CA TYR A 85 24.36 -20.62 -8.77
C TYR A 85 23.19 -21.18 -9.61
N ASP A 86 23.01 -20.63 -10.80
CA ASP A 86 22.01 -21.07 -11.77
C ASP A 86 22.72 -21.76 -12.94
N SER A 87 22.64 -23.08 -13.00
CA SER A 87 23.23 -23.90 -14.07
C SER A 87 22.51 -23.74 -15.42
N SER A 88 21.32 -23.13 -15.45
CA SER A 88 20.55 -22.93 -16.68
C SER A 88 21.04 -21.74 -17.52
N ILE A 89 21.86 -20.85 -16.96
CA ILE A 89 22.40 -19.67 -17.66
C ILE A 89 23.57 -20.12 -18.57
N PRO A 90 23.45 -20.07 -19.91
CA PRO A 90 24.52 -20.52 -20.80
C PRO A 90 25.74 -19.59 -20.74
N PRO A 91 26.97 -20.07 -21.04
CA PRO A 91 27.32 -21.42 -21.49
C PRO A 91 27.62 -22.45 -20.37
N TYR A 92 27.92 -22.03 -19.15
CA TYR A 92 28.36 -22.91 -18.05
C TYR A 92 27.69 -22.60 -16.71
N GLY A 93 26.46 -22.09 -16.72
CA GLY A 93 25.82 -21.52 -15.54
C GLY A 93 26.40 -20.16 -15.14
N ALA A 94 25.71 -19.46 -14.25
CA ALA A 94 26.19 -18.22 -13.65
C ALA A 94 25.72 -18.07 -12.21
N THR A 95 26.51 -17.37 -11.40
CA THR A 95 26.08 -16.94 -10.06
C THR A 95 25.14 -15.74 -10.20
N VAL A 96 23.90 -15.91 -9.78
CA VAL A 96 22.90 -14.86 -9.74
C VAL A 96 22.96 -14.20 -8.36
N ILE A 97 23.18 -12.89 -8.35
CA ILE A 97 23.19 -12.09 -7.13
C ILE A 97 21.75 -11.78 -6.72
N ILE A 98 21.44 -12.00 -5.45
CA ILE A 98 20.18 -11.58 -4.82
C ILE A 98 20.47 -10.27 -4.08
N PRO A 99 19.88 -9.13 -4.49
CA PRO A 99 20.07 -7.87 -3.78
C PRO A 99 19.46 -7.94 -2.38
N MET A 100 20.08 -7.27 -1.40
CA MET A 100 19.49 -7.17 -0.05
C MET A 100 18.09 -6.55 -0.11
N GLN A 101 17.20 -6.99 0.77
CA GLN A 101 15.87 -6.44 0.95
C GLN A 101 15.65 -6.14 2.42
N HIS A 102 15.13 -4.95 2.73
CA HIS A 102 14.76 -4.53 4.08
C HIS A 102 13.37 -3.90 4.05
N GLU A 103 12.36 -4.71 3.74
CA GLU A 103 10.95 -4.27 3.74
C GLU A 103 10.37 -4.20 5.15
N LEU A 104 11.02 -4.84 6.15
CA LEU A 104 10.72 -4.65 7.57
C LEU A 104 11.54 -3.46 8.11
N VAL A 105 10.90 -2.31 8.26
CA VAL A 105 11.59 -1.04 8.58
C VAL A 105 11.95 -0.96 10.06
N SER A 106 11.04 -1.40 10.93
CA SER A 106 11.26 -1.38 12.37
C SER A 106 10.41 -2.41 13.09
N GLU A 107 10.89 -2.85 14.26
CA GLU A 107 10.17 -3.69 15.19
C GLU A 107 10.16 -3.01 16.56
N SER A 108 8.96 -2.73 17.07
CA SER A 108 8.74 -2.12 18.36
C SER A 108 8.80 -3.17 19.48
N SER A 109 9.24 -2.75 20.67
CA SER A 109 9.10 -3.55 21.90
C SER A 109 7.66 -3.60 22.43
N VAL A 110 6.76 -2.77 21.87
CA VAL A 110 5.35 -2.76 22.23
C VAL A 110 4.69 -4.06 21.76
N ALA A 111 4.10 -4.77 22.71
CA ALA A 111 3.38 -6.00 22.45
C ALA A 111 2.07 -5.72 21.68
N CYS A 112 1.72 -6.64 20.80
CA CYS A 112 0.44 -6.66 20.12
C CYS A 112 -0.22 -8.02 20.25
N VAL A 113 -1.53 -8.02 20.02
CA VAL A 113 -2.38 -9.21 20.08
C VAL A 113 -3.19 -9.33 18.80
N ILE A 114 -3.50 -10.58 18.43
CA ILE A 114 -4.44 -10.87 17.35
C ILE A 114 -5.76 -11.39 17.92
N SER A 115 -6.87 -10.82 17.44
CA SER A 115 -8.23 -11.20 17.83
C SER A 115 -9.20 -10.92 16.67
N LEU A 116 -10.45 -11.36 16.78
CA LEU A 116 -11.51 -11.01 15.82
C LEU A 116 -12.05 -9.59 16.05
N GLN A 117 -11.94 -9.06 17.27
CA GLN A 117 -12.39 -7.72 17.66
C GLN A 117 -11.59 -7.20 18.86
N VAL A 118 -11.63 -5.90 19.12
CA VAL A 118 -10.97 -5.30 20.29
C VAL A 118 -11.58 -5.86 21.58
N ASN A 119 -10.75 -6.21 22.56
CA ASN A 119 -11.13 -6.83 23.84
C ASN A 119 -11.95 -8.14 23.70
N GLY A 120 -11.91 -8.78 22.52
CA GLY A 120 -12.50 -10.10 22.29
C GLY A 120 -11.60 -11.25 22.76
N SER A 121 -12.03 -12.48 22.49
CA SER A 121 -11.19 -13.67 22.71
C SER A 121 -9.89 -13.55 21.92
N ILE A 122 -8.76 -13.71 22.61
CA ILE A 122 -7.43 -13.57 22.02
C ILE A 122 -7.10 -14.87 21.28
N VAL A 123 -6.74 -14.75 20.00
CA VAL A 123 -6.27 -15.89 19.19
C VAL A 123 -4.80 -16.16 19.51
N ASN A 124 -3.99 -15.11 19.62
CA ASN A 124 -2.61 -15.18 20.05
C ASN A 124 -2.15 -13.84 20.65
N ALA A 125 -1.30 -13.90 21.68
CA ALA A 125 -0.73 -12.76 22.37
C ALA A 125 0.80 -12.82 22.35
N GLY A 126 1.46 -11.66 22.49
CA GLY A 126 2.92 -11.59 22.53
C GLY A 126 3.58 -11.39 21.17
N GLY A 127 2.81 -10.92 20.19
CA GLY A 127 3.37 -10.38 18.96
C GLY A 127 4.07 -9.05 19.21
N ARG A 128 4.76 -8.53 18.20
CA ARG A 128 5.39 -7.21 18.23
C ARG A 128 4.85 -6.31 17.13
N VAL A 129 4.63 -5.05 17.46
CA VAL A 129 4.24 -4.07 16.43
C VAL A 129 5.43 -3.85 15.51
N VAL A 130 5.21 -3.97 14.21
CA VAL A 130 6.22 -3.74 13.18
C VAL A 130 5.75 -2.69 12.20
N THR A 131 6.70 -1.94 11.63
CA THR A 131 6.46 -1.08 10.46
C THR A 131 7.08 -1.73 9.25
N TYR A 132 6.34 -1.79 8.16
CA TYR A 132 6.78 -2.38 6.90
C TYR A 132 6.61 -1.41 5.74
N GLU A 133 7.43 -1.60 4.71
CA GLU A 133 7.41 -0.88 3.44
C GLU A 133 7.63 -1.88 2.32
N LEU A 134 6.57 -2.19 1.57
CA LEU A 134 6.66 -3.08 0.43
C LEU A 134 7.13 -2.30 -0.79
N SER A 135 8.25 -2.72 -1.35
CA SER A 135 8.81 -2.14 -2.56
C SER A 135 8.82 -3.21 -3.64
N PRO A 136 7.73 -3.32 -4.44
CA PRO A 136 7.65 -4.36 -5.45
C PRO A 136 8.79 -4.17 -6.48
N PRO A 137 9.64 -5.18 -6.72
CA PRO A 137 10.62 -5.12 -7.79
C PRO A 137 9.89 -5.05 -9.13
N SER A 138 10.55 -4.49 -10.13
CA SER A 138 10.03 -4.38 -11.50
C SER A 138 9.60 -5.73 -12.10
N THR A 139 10.09 -6.84 -11.53
CA THR A 139 9.76 -8.22 -11.90
C THR A 139 8.43 -8.71 -11.35
N CYS A 140 7.85 -8.07 -10.32
CA CYS A 140 6.47 -8.30 -9.90
C CYS A 140 5.51 -7.62 -10.89
N SER A 141 5.55 -8.04 -12.17
CA SER A 141 4.68 -7.51 -13.19
C SER A 141 3.24 -7.94 -12.92
N ASN A 142 2.38 -6.97 -12.58
CA ASN A 142 0.92 -7.03 -12.73
C ASN A 142 0.13 -8.05 -11.90
N ALA A 143 0.59 -8.43 -10.70
CA ALA A 143 -0.35 -8.91 -9.69
C ALA A 143 -0.98 -7.71 -9.01
N SER A 144 -2.12 -7.27 -9.54
CA SER A 144 -3.04 -6.26 -9.00
C SER A 144 -3.00 -6.12 -7.47
N ARG A 145 -2.11 -5.25 -6.95
CA ARG A 145 -2.39 -4.46 -5.75
C ARG A 145 -2.68 -3.05 -6.22
N ASN A 146 -3.81 -2.90 -6.92
CA ASN A 146 -4.47 -1.62 -7.09
C ASN A 146 -5.12 -1.20 -5.75
N ASP A 147 -4.35 -1.21 -4.67
CA ASP A 147 -4.63 -0.44 -3.46
C ASP A 147 -4.02 0.96 -3.60
N ALA A 148 -3.89 1.47 -4.83
CA ALA A 148 -3.75 2.92 -5.02
C ALA A 148 -4.97 3.53 -4.33
N PRO A 149 -4.78 4.41 -3.32
CA PRO A 149 -5.92 5.00 -2.63
C PRO A 149 -6.80 5.63 -3.70
N LEU A 150 -8.12 5.35 -3.66
CA LEU A 150 -9.09 5.95 -4.58
C LEU A 150 -8.97 7.49 -4.68
N ASP A 151 -8.32 8.10 -3.68
CA ASP A 151 -7.95 9.51 -3.63
C ASP A 151 -7.11 9.99 -4.82
N GLU A 152 -6.25 9.14 -5.41
CA GLU A 152 -5.47 9.50 -6.61
C GLU A 152 -6.37 9.76 -7.84
N TYR A 153 -7.60 9.23 -7.85
CA TYR A 153 -8.58 9.46 -8.94
C TYR A 153 -9.59 10.57 -8.64
N PHE A 154 -9.65 11.06 -7.39
CA PHE A 154 -10.56 12.13 -7.00
C PHE A 154 -10.40 13.42 -7.84
N PRO A 155 -9.18 13.91 -8.15
CA PRO A 155 -9.03 15.10 -8.99
C PRO A 155 -9.56 14.89 -10.42
N PHE A 156 -9.45 13.68 -10.98
CA PHE A 156 -10.00 13.36 -12.30
C PHE A 156 -11.53 13.36 -12.31
N LEU A 157 -12.15 12.77 -11.28
CA LEU A 157 -13.60 12.79 -11.11
C LEU A 157 -14.12 14.23 -10.92
N ALA A 158 -13.46 15.03 -10.09
CA ALA A 158 -13.80 16.43 -9.86
C ALA A 158 -13.76 17.26 -11.16
N LEU A 159 -12.82 16.98 -12.07
CA LEU A 159 -12.69 17.65 -13.36
C LEU A 159 -13.83 17.29 -14.33
N ILE A 160 -14.21 16.01 -14.40
CA ILE A 160 -15.30 15.53 -15.25
C ILE A 160 -16.64 16.13 -14.76
N PHE A 161 -16.94 15.98 -13.47
CA PHE A 161 -18.18 16.51 -12.90
C PHE A 161 -18.22 18.05 -12.91
N GLY A 162 -17.10 18.71 -12.60
CA GLY A 162 -16.98 20.17 -12.64
C GLY A 162 -17.13 20.74 -14.05
N GLY A 163 -16.52 20.13 -15.05
CA GLY A 163 -16.59 20.57 -16.46
C GLY A 163 -17.98 20.42 -17.09
N VAL A 164 -18.68 19.33 -16.77
CA VAL A 164 -20.08 19.13 -17.23
C VAL A 164 -21.03 20.10 -16.53
N GLY A 165 -20.84 20.36 -15.24
CA GLY A 165 -21.63 21.33 -14.47
C GLY A 165 -21.52 22.76 -15.01
N PHE A 166 -20.31 23.22 -15.32
CA PHE A 166 -20.07 24.56 -15.85
C PHE A 166 -20.63 24.78 -17.26
N SER A 167 -20.71 23.71 -18.06
CA SER A 167 -21.22 23.79 -19.43
C SER A 167 -22.74 24.01 -19.47
N LYS A 168 -23.48 23.49 -18.47
CA LYS A 168 -24.94 23.68 -18.37
C LYS A 168 -25.34 25.06 -17.84
N THR A 169 -24.55 25.68 -16.97
CA THR A 169 -24.86 27.02 -16.42
C THR A 169 -24.62 28.15 -17.42
N ARG A 170 -23.63 28.02 -18.31
CA ARG A 170 -23.39 29.00 -19.38
C ARG A 170 -24.54 29.12 -20.38
N LYS A 171 -25.20 28.00 -20.72
CA LYS A 171 -26.30 27.98 -21.71
C LYS A 171 -27.56 28.68 -21.20
N LYS A 172 -27.77 28.73 -19.87
CA LYS A 172 -28.91 29.44 -19.26
C LYS A 172 -28.75 30.97 -19.29
N ARG A 173 -27.54 31.51 -19.13
CA ARG A 173 -27.33 32.97 -19.16
C ARG A 173 -27.52 33.57 -20.55
N GLN A 174 -27.01 32.92 -21.61
CA GLN A 174 -27.20 33.42 -22.99
C GLN A 174 -28.67 33.46 -23.44
N HIS A 175 -29.54 32.64 -22.84
CA HIS A 175 -30.96 32.66 -23.18
C HIS A 175 -31.76 33.75 -22.45
N GLN A 176 -31.26 34.27 -21.31
CA GLN A 176 -31.93 35.36 -20.60
C GLN A 176 -31.57 36.73 -21.18
N ASP A 177 -30.34 36.91 -21.69
CA ASP A 177 -29.93 38.18 -22.31
C ASP A 177 -30.59 38.42 -23.69
N PHE A 178 -31.18 37.40 -24.30
CA PHE A 178 -31.89 37.52 -25.59
C PHE A 178 -33.38 37.87 -25.44
N ILE A 179 -33.91 37.91 -24.21
CA ILE A 179 -35.33 38.21 -23.94
C ILE A 179 -35.49 39.65 -23.39
N SER A 180 -34.39 40.36 -23.14
CA SER A 180 -34.38 41.72 -22.54
C SER A 180 -33.98 42.84 -23.52
N LEU A 181 -34.20 42.67 -24.82
CA LEU A 181 -34.11 43.72 -25.86
C LEU A 181 -35.47 43.84 -26.56
#